data_AF-A9GJD6-F1
#
_entry.id   AF-A9GJD6-F1
#
_cell.length_a   1.000
_cell.length_b   1.000
_cell.length_c   1.000
_cell.angle_alpha   90.00
_cell.angle_beta   90.00
_cell.angle_gamma   90.00
#
_symmetry.space_group_name_H-M   'P 1'
#
loop_
_entity.id
_entity.type
_entity.pdbx_description
1 polymer ?
#
loop_
_entity_poly.entity_id
_entity_poly.type
_entity_poly.pdbx_seq_one_letter_code
_entity_poly.pdbx_strand_id
1 'polypeptide(L)'
;MSETPMFSTMVLPLELVADEVIGLRAQMSARIAAVLRPNGGKRKEGDAPLPKGVEPVAALPPHIDRPWKRFEAAATELQGFRGLRASAQADQRHSGASEAERSAANTDSDDRWRALEQWNAGAAGLSEDGQTPSPSDARWLYGQLFPAPEGLRFITRRPRVQWAAMVQRMKTLEEERAQAVIEQFSGTRHYRQLVAAHARFGEAYGFTTVVLAKEGGPTDGRPQWSAARDALRSVIQKIESHADPEIPGSEALAAFLLAPYVEMVGDLAKPRRRASATKPEAVPAPPLGAGGTP
;
A
#
# COMPACT_ATOMS: atom_id res chain seq x y z
N MET A 1 38.08 35.46 -7.68
CA MET A 1 36.75 35.84 -7.20
C MET A 1 36.07 34.55 -6.80
N SER A 2 36.12 34.21 -5.52
CA SER A 2 35.51 33.00 -4.99
C SER A 2 34.01 33.24 -4.88
N GLU A 3 33.20 32.44 -5.57
CA GLU A 3 31.76 32.39 -5.36
C GLU A 3 31.52 31.85 -3.94
N THR A 4 31.34 32.74 -2.97
CA THR A 4 30.78 32.38 -1.67
C THR A 4 29.37 31.86 -1.93
N PRO A 5 29.03 30.61 -1.59
CA PRO A 5 27.67 30.14 -1.77
C PRO A 5 26.78 30.98 -0.84
N MET A 6 25.90 31.80 -1.44
CA MET A 6 24.88 32.51 -0.68
C MET A 6 23.92 31.48 -0.08
N PHE A 7 24.11 31.15 1.18
CA PHE A 7 23.33 30.14 1.88
C PHE A 7 21.87 30.55 2.14
N SER A 8 21.55 31.86 2.10
CA SER A 8 20.22 32.41 2.37
C SER A 8 19.18 32.09 1.29
N THR A 9 18.54 30.91 1.37
CA THR A 9 17.16 30.54 0.93
C THR A 9 17.01 29.04 0.65
N MET A 10 17.60 28.15 1.46
CA MET A 10 17.37 26.71 1.27
C MET A 10 15.94 26.31 1.66
N VAL A 11 15.06 26.22 0.66
CA VAL A 11 13.69 25.71 0.79
C VAL A 11 13.64 24.27 0.35
N LEU A 12 12.96 23.42 1.13
CA LEU A 12 12.75 22.03 0.76
C LEU A 12 11.98 21.93 -0.58
N PRO A 13 12.46 21.14 -1.55
CA PRO A 13 11.74 20.92 -2.81
C PRO A 13 10.31 20.41 -2.58
N LEU A 14 9.38 20.83 -3.44
CA LEU A 14 7.99 20.34 -3.41
C LEU A 14 7.90 18.86 -3.81
N GLU A 15 8.79 18.44 -4.72
CA GLU A 15 8.91 17.06 -5.23
C GLU A 15 9.71 16.13 -4.31
N LEU A 16 10.07 16.59 -3.10
CA LEU A 16 10.83 15.79 -2.16
C LEU A 16 9.98 14.56 -1.74
N VAL A 17 10.56 13.37 -1.90
CA VAL A 17 9.92 12.09 -1.53
C VAL A 17 10.64 11.41 -0.36
N ALA A 18 9.96 10.43 0.26
CA ALA A 18 10.47 9.73 1.44
C ALA A 18 11.81 9.01 1.22
N ASP A 19 12.06 8.46 0.03
CA ASP A 19 13.33 7.79 -0.29
C ASP A 19 14.51 8.77 -0.26
N GLU A 20 14.33 9.97 -0.78
CA GLU A 20 15.34 11.03 -0.76
C GLU A 20 15.65 11.48 0.67
N VAL A 21 14.64 11.63 1.53
CA VAL A 21 14.83 11.99 2.95
C VAL A 21 15.59 10.89 3.72
N ILE A 22 15.29 9.62 3.46
CA ILE A 22 15.99 8.48 4.07
C ILE A 22 17.43 8.40 3.56
N GLY A 23 17.65 8.59 2.26
CA GLY A 23 18.99 8.62 1.66
C GLY A 23 19.84 9.78 2.21
N LEU A 24 19.24 10.96 2.32
CA LEU A 24 19.88 12.15 2.88
C LEU A 24 20.28 11.94 4.34
N ARG A 25 19.43 11.31 5.15
CA ARG A 25 19.78 10.90 6.52
C ARG A 25 21.04 10.05 6.53
N ALA A 26 21.12 9.00 5.72
CA ALA A 26 22.29 8.12 5.69
C ALA A 26 23.58 8.87 5.31
N GLN A 27 23.51 9.75 4.32
CA GLN A 27 24.66 10.55 3.87
C GLN A 27 25.10 11.56 4.92
N MET A 28 24.16 12.27 5.57
CA MET A 28 24.47 13.21 6.65
C MET A 28 25.02 12.48 7.89
N SER A 29 24.48 11.32 8.26
CA SER A 29 25.01 10.48 9.36
C SER A 29 26.46 10.11 9.10
N ALA A 30 26.79 9.67 7.87
CA ALA A 30 28.15 9.31 7.49
C ALA A 30 29.12 10.50 7.58
N ARG A 31 28.69 11.68 7.15
CA ARG A 31 29.49 12.91 7.22
C ARG A 31 29.69 13.37 8.66
N ILE A 32 28.64 13.35 9.49
CA ILE A 32 28.74 13.67 10.92
C ILE A 32 29.69 12.70 11.62
N ALA A 33 29.59 11.40 11.34
CA ALA A 33 30.52 10.41 11.87
C ALA A 33 31.98 10.67 11.43
N ALA A 34 32.20 11.17 10.21
CA ALA A 34 33.54 11.52 9.72
C ALA A 34 34.16 12.74 10.42
N VAL A 35 33.34 13.72 10.84
CA VAL A 35 33.83 14.91 11.56
C VAL A 35 33.99 14.64 13.05
N LEU A 36 33.14 13.80 13.64
CA LEU A 36 33.20 13.48 15.07
C LEU A 36 34.42 12.61 15.39
N ARG A 37 35.34 13.14 16.20
CA ARG A 37 36.46 12.36 16.77
C ARG A 37 36.44 12.46 18.29
N PRO A 38 36.32 11.35 19.02
CA PRO A 38 36.47 11.38 20.48
C PRO A 38 37.88 11.89 20.83
N ASN A 39 37.96 12.74 21.85
CA ASN A 39 39.22 13.35 22.31
C ASN A 39 40.34 12.29 22.44
N GLY A 40 41.41 12.45 21.65
CA GLY A 40 42.58 11.57 21.68
C GLY A 40 42.60 10.41 20.66
N GLY A 41 41.59 10.27 19.80
CA GLY A 41 41.57 9.23 18.77
C GLY A 41 42.54 9.50 17.61
N LYS A 42 43.57 8.65 17.45
CA LYS A 42 44.36 8.62 16.20
C LYS A 42 43.47 8.19 15.03
N ARG A 43 43.70 8.78 13.86
CA ARG A 43 43.01 8.44 12.59
C ARG A 43 43.09 6.93 12.37
N LYS A 44 41.94 6.26 12.21
CA LYS A 44 41.94 4.83 11.88
C LYS A 44 42.17 4.67 10.38
N GLU A 45 42.91 3.64 10.01
CA GLU A 45 43.13 3.25 8.61
C GLU A 45 41.76 2.87 8.00
N GLY A 46 41.21 3.76 7.15
CA GLY A 46 39.84 3.66 6.62
C GLY A 46 38.99 4.92 6.80
N ASP A 47 39.41 5.90 7.60
CA ASP A 47 38.68 7.16 7.77
C ASP A 47 38.76 8.01 6.48
N ALA A 48 37.59 8.31 5.90
CA ALA A 48 37.48 9.17 4.73
C ALA A 48 38.19 10.52 4.97
N PRO A 49 38.99 11.01 4.01
CA PRO A 49 39.66 12.30 4.17
C PRO A 49 38.62 13.43 4.28
N LEU A 50 38.76 14.25 5.31
CA LEU A 50 37.97 15.47 5.45
C LEU A 50 38.39 16.48 4.37
N PRO A 51 37.44 17.23 3.79
CA PRO A 51 37.77 18.27 2.83
C PRO A 51 38.57 19.40 3.50
N LYS A 52 39.32 20.13 2.68
CA LYS A 52 40.17 21.24 3.13
C LYS A 52 39.34 22.27 3.90
N GLY A 53 39.78 22.61 5.12
CA GLY A 53 39.11 23.58 6.00
C GLY A 53 38.09 22.99 6.98
N VAL A 54 37.81 21.68 6.89
CA VAL A 54 36.99 20.97 7.88
C VAL A 54 37.89 20.29 8.90
N GLU A 55 37.88 20.79 10.13
CA GLU A 55 38.61 20.20 11.24
C GLU A 55 37.73 19.17 11.98
N PRO A 56 38.31 18.06 12.47
CA PRO A 56 37.59 17.14 13.34
C PRO A 56 37.14 17.83 14.63
N VAL A 57 35.93 17.51 15.09
CA VAL A 57 35.34 18.07 16.31
C VAL A 57 35.05 16.97 17.32
N ALA A 58 35.24 17.28 18.60
CA ALA A 58 34.92 16.35 19.69
C ALA A 58 33.41 16.11 19.82
N ALA A 59 32.62 17.13 19.50
CA ALA A 59 31.16 17.11 19.48
C ALA A 59 30.64 18.14 18.48
N LEU A 60 29.47 17.89 17.90
CA LEU A 60 28.78 18.88 17.08
C LEU A 60 28.35 20.08 17.95
N PRO A 61 28.33 21.30 17.38
CA PRO A 61 27.76 22.46 18.07
C PRO A 61 26.33 22.15 18.56
N PRO A 62 25.95 22.50 19.81
CA PRO A 62 24.67 22.09 20.39
C PRO A 62 23.43 22.51 19.59
N HIS A 63 23.52 23.63 18.87
CA HIS A 63 22.44 24.14 18.03
C HIS A 63 22.29 23.37 16.70
N ILE A 64 23.28 22.55 16.30
CA ILE A 64 23.22 21.59 15.19
C ILE A 64 22.89 20.19 15.73
N ASP A 65 23.54 19.75 16.81
CA ASP A 65 23.39 18.40 17.39
C ASP A 65 21.93 18.06 17.73
N ARG A 66 21.22 18.99 18.36
CA ARG A 66 19.81 18.77 18.77
C ARG A 66 18.87 18.62 17.56
N PRO A 67 18.85 19.54 16.57
CA PRO A 67 18.09 19.34 15.34
C PRO A 67 18.48 18.07 14.57
N TRP A 68 19.78 17.76 14.51
CA TRP A 68 20.27 16.54 13.87
C TRP A 68 19.67 15.29 14.49
N LYS A 69 19.74 15.13 15.82
CA LYS A 69 19.15 13.98 16.53
C LYS A 69 17.64 13.87 16.31
N ARG A 70 16.92 14.99 16.25
CA ARG A 70 15.48 15.00 15.94
C ARG A 70 15.19 14.53 14.52
N PHE A 71 15.98 15.00 13.55
CA PHE A 71 15.86 14.56 12.16
C PHE A 71 16.21 13.07 12.02
N GLU A 72 17.28 12.61 12.65
CA GLU A 72 17.69 11.21 12.63
C GLU A 72 16.62 10.29 13.22
N ALA A 73 16.02 10.66 14.35
CA ALA A 73 14.90 9.94 14.95
C ALA A 73 13.68 9.89 14.01
N ALA A 74 13.23 11.04 13.52
CA ALA A 74 12.06 11.12 12.64
C ALA A 74 12.25 10.36 11.31
N ALA A 75 13.45 10.43 10.72
CA ALA A 75 13.78 9.68 9.50
C ALA A 75 13.87 8.16 9.76
N THR A 76 14.35 7.74 10.94
CA THR A 76 14.35 6.33 11.36
C THR A 76 12.93 5.80 11.54
N GLU A 77 12.05 6.59 12.17
CA GLU A 77 10.64 6.25 12.31
C GLU A 77 9.93 6.15 10.95
N LEU A 78 10.20 7.08 10.03
CA LEU A 78 9.68 7.02 8.66
C LEU A 78 10.15 5.76 7.92
N GLN A 79 11.43 5.41 8.04
CA GLN A 79 12.01 4.19 7.45
C GLN A 79 11.36 2.92 8.04
N GLY A 80 11.23 2.86 9.37
CA GLY A 80 10.58 1.75 10.08
C GLY A 80 9.11 1.59 9.67
N PHE A 81 8.36 2.69 9.59
CA PHE A 81 6.97 2.71 9.12
C PHE A 81 6.85 2.12 7.71
N ARG A 82 7.75 2.52 6.79
CA ARG A 82 7.74 2.01 5.41
C ARG A 82 8.11 0.53 5.34
N GLY A 83 9.05 0.07 6.16
CA GLY A 83 9.37 -1.35 6.30
C GLY A 83 8.16 -2.17 6.74
N LEU A 84 7.47 -1.75 7.80
CA LEU A 84 6.26 -2.40 8.31
C LEU A 84 5.14 -2.43 7.26
N ARG A 85 4.94 -1.33 6.52
CA ARG A 85 3.93 -1.28 5.45
C ARG A 85 4.27 -2.21 4.28
N ALA A 86 5.53 -2.30 3.88
CA ALA A 86 5.97 -3.21 2.81
C ALA A 86 5.77 -4.68 3.22
N SER A 87 6.12 -5.03 4.47
CA SER A 87 5.86 -6.37 5.03
C SER A 87 4.38 -6.68 5.10
N ALA A 88 3.54 -5.76 5.59
CA ALA A 88 2.09 -5.96 5.63
C ALA A 88 1.48 -6.17 4.23
N GLN A 89 1.98 -5.48 3.20
CA GLN A 89 1.55 -5.68 1.81
C GLN A 89 2.03 -7.01 1.23
N ALA A 90 3.22 -7.47 1.59
CA ALA A 90 3.72 -8.78 1.19
C ALA A 90 2.89 -9.91 1.84
N ASP A 91 2.60 -9.80 3.13
CA ASP A 91 1.75 -10.73 3.86
C ASP A 91 0.33 -10.78 3.27
N GLN A 92 -0.25 -9.64 2.90
CA GLN A 92 -1.57 -9.59 2.23
C GLN A 92 -1.60 -10.28 0.86
N ARG A 93 -0.50 -10.24 0.10
CA ARG A 93 -0.41 -10.95 -1.19
C ARG A 93 -0.28 -12.46 -1.01
N HIS A 94 0.31 -12.90 0.10
CA HIS A 94 0.44 -14.32 0.44
C HIS A 94 -0.75 -14.87 1.22
N SER A 95 -1.58 -14.01 1.82
CA SER A 95 -2.80 -14.39 2.54
C SER A 95 -4.09 -14.23 1.72
N GLY A 96 -4.02 -13.70 0.49
CA GLY A 96 -5.19 -13.56 -0.38
C GLY A 96 -5.53 -14.90 -1.02
N ALA A 97 -6.82 -15.25 -1.07
CA ALA A 97 -7.27 -16.44 -1.79
C ALA A 97 -6.77 -16.41 -3.24
N SER A 98 -6.22 -17.53 -3.67
CA SER A 98 -5.76 -17.80 -5.03
C SER A 98 -6.89 -17.66 -6.05
N GLU A 99 -6.54 -17.51 -7.33
CA GLU A 99 -7.55 -17.43 -8.39
C GLU A 99 -8.42 -18.69 -8.48
N ALA A 100 -7.82 -19.86 -8.22
CA ALA A 100 -8.56 -21.14 -8.14
C ALA A 100 -9.57 -21.15 -6.99
N GLU A 101 -9.19 -20.66 -5.80
CA GLU A 101 -10.10 -20.57 -4.65
C GLU A 101 -11.24 -19.59 -4.89
N ARG A 102 -10.96 -18.43 -5.52
CA ARG A 102 -12.01 -17.47 -5.92
C ARG A 102 -12.99 -18.09 -6.90
N SER A 103 -12.48 -18.79 -7.92
CA SER A 103 -13.30 -19.48 -8.91
C SER A 103 -14.18 -20.58 -8.29
N ALA A 104 -13.62 -21.37 -7.37
CA ALA A 104 -14.36 -22.40 -6.65
C ALA A 104 -15.46 -21.80 -5.75
N ALA A 105 -15.15 -20.72 -5.04
CA ALA A 105 -16.13 -20.02 -4.19
C ALA A 105 -17.25 -19.36 -5.01
N ASN A 106 -16.93 -18.80 -6.18
CA ASN A 106 -17.93 -18.27 -7.12
C ASN A 106 -18.86 -19.38 -7.61
N THR A 107 -18.29 -20.49 -8.08
CA THR A 107 -19.06 -21.62 -8.60
C THR A 107 -20.00 -22.21 -7.55
N ASP A 108 -19.51 -22.46 -6.33
CA ASP A 108 -20.35 -23.00 -5.27
C ASP A 108 -21.44 -22.00 -4.83
N SER A 109 -21.14 -20.70 -4.77
CA SER A 109 -22.15 -19.67 -4.50
C SER A 109 -23.27 -19.68 -5.56
N ASP A 110 -22.91 -19.70 -6.83
CA ASP A 110 -23.87 -19.75 -7.95
C ASP A 110 -24.77 -20.99 -7.84
N ASP A 111 -24.19 -22.15 -7.52
CA ASP A 111 -24.92 -23.40 -7.36
C ASP A 111 -25.90 -23.36 -6.18
N ARG A 112 -25.53 -22.73 -5.04
CA ARG A 112 -26.46 -22.57 -3.91
C ARG A 112 -27.60 -21.62 -4.22
N TRP A 113 -27.37 -20.56 -4.99
CA TRP A 113 -28.45 -19.69 -5.45
C TRP A 113 -29.40 -20.40 -6.42
N ARG A 114 -28.88 -21.20 -7.36
CA ARG A 114 -29.71 -22.03 -8.25
C ARG A 114 -30.52 -23.06 -7.47
N ALA A 115 -29.91 -23.73 -6.50
CA ALA A 115 -30.61 -24.72 -5.68
C ALA A 115 -31.72 -24.09 -4.83
N LEU A 116 -31.49 -22.90 -4.26
CA LEU A 116 -32.52 -22.18 -3.51
C LEU A 116 -33.65 -21.72 -4.43
N GLU A 117 -33.34 -21.23 -5.63
CA GLU A 117 -34.34 -20.82 -6.62
C GLU A 117 -35.22 -21.99 -7.05
N GLN A 118 -34.64 -23.15 -7.37
CA GLN A 118 -35.39 -24.35 -7.75
C GLN A 118 -36.30 -24.86 -6.63
N TRP A 119 -35.80 -24.90 -5.39
CA TRP A 119 -36.61 -25.27 -4.23
C TRP A 119 -37.80 -24.31 -4.05
N ASN A 120 -37.55 -23.00 -4.08
CA ASN A 120 -38.59 -22.01 -3.87
C ASN A 120 -39.60 -21.96 -5.03
N ALA A 121 -39.14 -22.13 -6.28
CA ALA A 121 -40.00 -22.27 -7.45
C ALA A 121 -40.92 -23.49 -7.33
N GLY A 122 -40.41 -24.61 -6.83
CA GLY A 122 -41.20 -25.81 -6.56
C GLY A 122 -42.32 -25.56 -5.55
N ALA A 123 -42.02 -24.89 -4.44
CA ALA A 123 -43.00 -24.51 -3.43
C ALA A 123 -44.03 -23.50 -3.96
N ALA A 124 -43.58 -22.50 -4.71
CA ALA A 124 -44.41 -21.46 -5.32
C ALA A 124 -45.34 -22.00 -6.44
N GLY A 125 -44.95 -23.10 -7.09
CA GLY A 125 -45.69 -23.75 -8.16
C GLY A 125 -46.82 -24.69 -7.70
N LEU A 126 -46.97 -24.91 -6.39
CA LEU A 126 -48.08 -25.69 -5.86
C LEU A 126 -49.41 -24.92 -6.00
N SER A 127 -50.48 -25.66 -6.31
CA SER A 127 -51.85 -25.16 -6.30
C SER A 127 -52.31 -24.87 -4.88
N GLU A 128 -53.20 -23.88 -4.71
CA GLU A 128 -53.86 -23.68 -3.43
C GLU A 128 -54.76 -24.88 -3.10
N ASP A 129 -54.53 -25.50 -1.95
CA ASP A 129 -55.28 -26.66 -1.44
C ASP A 129 -55.89 -26.40 -0.05
N GLY A 130 -55.75 -25.17 0.45
CA GLY A 130 -56.21 -24.76 1.78
C GLY A 130 -55.37 -25.30 2.94
N GLN A 131 -54.26 -25.99 2.66
CA GLN A 131 -53.33 -26.49 3.67
C GLN A 131 -52.24 -25.46 3.98
N THR A 132 -51.67 -25.59 5.18
CA THR A 132 -50.48 -24.82 5.57
C THR A 132 -49.23 -25.67 5.36
N PRO A 133 -48.12 -25.10 4.85
CA PRO A 133 -47.95 -23.70 4.45
C PRO A 133 -48.63 -23.33 3.12
N SER A 134 -49.11 -22.09 3.02
CA SER A 134 -49.75 -21.61 1.79
C SER A 134 -48.69 -21.42 0.68
N PRO A 135 -48.94 -21.94 -0.53
CA PRO A 135 -48.09 -21.67 -1.70
C PRO A 135 -47.98 -20.18 -2.04
N SER A 136 -48.95 -19.35 -1.63
CA SER A 136 -48.90 -17.90 -1.80
C SER A 136 -47.73 -17.24 -1.06
N ASP A 137 -47.31 -17.78 0.09
CA ASP A 137 -46.15 -17.26 0.82
C ASP A 137 -44.83 -17.65 0.15
N ALA A 138 -44.76 -18.85 -0.44
CA ALA A 138 -43.62 -19.23 -1.29
C ALA A 138 -43.53 -18.34 -2.54
N ARG A 139 -44.66 -18.01 -3.18
CA ARG A 139 -44.68 -17.03 -4.30
C ARG A 139 -44.22 -15.64 -3.87
N TRP A 140 -44.62 -15.19 -2.69
CA TRP A 140 -44.12 -13.94 -2.12
C TRP A 140 -42.60 -13.97 -1.97
N LEU A 141 -42.05 -15.01 -1.33
CA LEU A 141 -40.61 -15.14 -1.12
C LEU A 141 -39.87 -15.22 -2.46
N TYR A 142 -40.40 -15.99 -3.42
CA TYR A 142 -39.85 -16.07 -4.76
C TYR A 142 -39.80 -14.71 -5.46
N GLY A 143 -40.87 -13.92 -5.35
CA GLY A 143 -40.93 -12.56 -5.90
C GLY A 143 -39.91 -11.60 -5.26
N GLN A 144 -39.61 -11.75 -3.98
CA GLN A 144 -38.60 -10.93 -3.30
C GLN A 144 -37.17 -11.30 -3.72
N LEU A 145 -36.88 -12.59 -3.84
CA LEU A 145 -35.52 -13.08 -4.12
C LEU A 145 -35.18 -13.08 -5.61
N PHE A 146 -36.15 -13.39 -6.47
CA PHE A 146 -35.96 -13.60 -7.91
C PHE A 146 -36.95 -12.76 -8.73
N PRO A 147 -36.99 -11.43 -8.55
CA PRO A 147 -37.94 -10.58 -9.27
C PRO A 147 -37.67 -10.63 -10.77
N ALA A 148 -38.73 -10.80 -11.57
CA ALA A 148 -38.64 -10.70 -13.02
C ALA A 148 -38.37 -9.24 -13.45
N PRO A 149 -37.55 -9.00 -14.50
CA PRO A 149 -36.88 -9.97 -15.37
C PRO A 149 -35.47 -10.38 -14.91
N GLU A 150 -35.04 -9.98 -13.71
CA GLU A 150 -33.66 -10.19 -13.24
C GLU A 150 -33.42 -11.62 -12.80
N GLY A 151 -34.32 -12.23 -12.00
CA GLY A 151 -34.18 -13.61 -11.53
C GLY A 151 -32.78 -13.91 -10.97
N LEU A 152 -32.13 -14.95 -11.51
CA LEU A 152 -30.75 -15.35 -11.18
C LEU A 152 -29.65 -14.59 -11.93
N ARG A 153 -29.95 -13.59 -12.76
CA ARG A 153 -28.94 -12.89 -13.58
C ARG A 153 -27.87 -12.18 -12.76
N PHE A 154 -28.09 -11.95 -11.46
CA PHE A 154 -27.09 -11.35 -10.59
C PHE A 154 -25.86 -12.26 -10.37
N ILE A 155 -25.99 -13.58 -10.48
CA ILE A 155 -24.88 -14.52 -10.25
C ILE A 155 -23.84 -14.51 -11.37
N THR A 156 -24.19 -14.01 -12.57
CA THR A 156 -23.27 -13.88 -13.70
C THR A 156 -22.60 -12.51 -13.77
N ARG A 157 -22.87 -11.63 -12.80
CA ARG A 157 -22.29 -10.27 -12.75
C ARG A 157 -20.85 -10.34 -12.23
N ARG A 158 -20.13 -9.23 -12.36
CA ARG A 158 -18.81 -9.09 -11.73
C ARG A 158 -18.93 -9.30 -10.21
N PRO A 159 -17.92 -9.90 -9.54
CA PRO A 159 -18.05 -10.34 -8.14
C PRO A 159 -18.53 -9.28 -7.16
N ARG A 160 -18.11 -8.03 -7.31
CA ARG A 160 -18.55 -6.92 -6.43
C ARG A 160 -20.04 -6.59 -6.57
N VAL A 161 -20.57 -6.66 -7.79
CA VAL A 161 -21.98 -6.39 -8.10
C VAL A 161 -22.83 -7.58 -7.65
N GLN A 162 -22.35 -8.81 -7.92
CA GLN A 162 -22.95 -10.03 -7.43
C GLN A 162 -23.07 -10.03 -5.90
N TRP A 163 -21.99 -9.67 -5.19
CA TRP A 163 -21.98 -9.54 -3.73
C TRP A 163 -23.06 -8.59 -3.20
N ALA A 164 -23.15 -7.39 -3.76
CA ALA A 164 -24.16 -6.42 -3.32
C ALA A 164 -25.58 -6.95 -3.50
N ALA A 165 -25.85 -7.61 -4.63
CA ALA A 165 -27.13 -8.25 -4.90
C ALA A 165 -27.43 -9.43 -3.96
N MET A 166 -26.41 -10.19 -3.58
CA MET A 166 -26.50 -11.28 -2.60
C MET A 166 -26.81 -10.74 -1.20
N VAL A 167 -26.08 -9.74 -0.73
CA VAL A 167 -26.30 -9.14 0.60
C VAL A 167 -27.73 -8.64 0.76
N GLN A 168 -28.30 -8.00 -0.26
CA GLN A 168 -29.69 -7.54 -0.20
C GLN A 168 -30.67 -8.71 -0.05
N ARG A 169 -30.45 -9.81 -0.77
CA ARG A 169 -31.28 -11.02 -0.68
C ARG A 169 -31.09 -11.78 0.62
N MET A 170 -29.86 -11.83 1.14
CA MET A 170 -29.57 -12.42 2.45
C MET A 170 -30.32 -11.68 3.56
N LYS A 171 -30.38 -10.34 3.51
CA LYS A 171 -31.20 -9.55 4.45
C LYS A 171 -32.68 -9.92 4.39
N THR A 172 -33.24 -10.08 3.18
CA THR A 172 -34.62 -10.56 3.02
C THR A 172 -34.79 -11.96 3.61
N LEU A 173 -33.82 -12.86 3.40
CA LEU A 173 -33.87 -14.21 3.96
C LEU A 173 -33.83 -14.18 5.51
N GLU A 174 -33.18 -13.20 6.12
CA GLU A 174 -33.12 -13.05 7.59
C GLU A 174 -34.45 -12.57 8.22
N GLU A 175 -35.39 -12.06 7.42
CA GLU A 175 -36.69 -11.60 7.91
C GLU A 175 -37.52 -12.77 8.45
N GLU A 176 -38.28 -12.52 9.53
CA GLU A 176 -39.10 -13.54 10.22
C GLU A 176 -40.06 -14.27 9.26
N ARG A 177 -40.70 -13.52 8.36
CA ARG A 177 -41.60 -14.09 7.36
C ARG A 177 -40.87 -15.03 6.39
N ALA A 178 -39.66 -14.67 5.95
CA ALA A 178 -38.89 -15.51 5.05
C ALA A 178 -38.42 -16.79 5.76
N GLN A 179 -37.97 -16.68 7.01
CA GLN A 179 -37.60 -17.84 7.84
C GLN A 179 -38.77 -18.80 8.04
N ALA A 180 -39.98 -18.29 8.30
CA ALA A 180 -41.18 -19.11 8.43
C ALA A 180 -41.48 -19.92 7.14
N VAL A 181 -41.40 -19.28 5.97
CA VAL A 181 -41.60 -19.97 4.67
C VAL A 181 -40.54 -21.04 4.46
N ILE A 182 -39.28 -20.73 4.74
CA ILE A 182 -38.17 -21.68 4.64
C ILE A 182 -38.41 -22.90 5.53
N GLU A 183 -38.79 -22.70 6.78
CA GLU A 183 -39.03 -23.80 7.71
C GLU A 183 -40.23 -24.65 7.28
N GLN A 184 -41.37 -24.02 6.98
CA GLN A 184 -42.61 -24.73 6.68
C GLN A 184 -42.52 -25.55 5.37
N PHE A 185 -41.76 -25.08 4.37
CA PHE A 185 -41.49 -25.82 3.13
C PHE A 185 -40.18 -26.63 3.17
N SER A 186 -39.64 -26.93 4.36
CA SER A 186 -38.45 -27.77 4.56
C SER A 186 -37.19 -27.29 3.82
N GLY A 187 -37.08 -25.97 3.57
CA GLY A 187 -35.96 -25.31 2.90
C GLY A 187 -34.72 -25.07 3.78
N THR A 188 -34.77 -25.39 5.07
CA THR A 188 -33.72 -25.03 6.04
C THR A 188 -32.33 -25.49 5.63
N ARG A 189 -32.22 -26.68 5.00
CA ARG A 189 -30.93 -27.19 4.49
C ARG A 189 -30.38 -26.31 3.36
N HIS A 190 -31.22 -25.88 2.42
CA HIS A 190 -30.82 -25.00 1.32
C HIS A 190 -30.35 -23.64 1.86
N TYR A 191 -31.10 -23.07 2.80
CA TYR A 191 -30.73 -21.80 3.44
C TYR A 191 -29.38 -21.89 4.16
N ARG A 192 -29.15 -22.92 4.99
CA ARG A 192 -27.87 -23.09 5.69
C ARG A 192 -26.69 -23.24 4.73
N GLN A 193 -26.86 -24.00 3.64
CA GLN A 193 -25.82 -24.13 2.63
C GLN A 193 -25.56 -22.80 1.90
N LEU A 194 -26.61 -22.03 1.61
CA LEU A 194 -26.48 -20.72 1.00
C LEU A 194 -25.73 -19.73 1.92
N VAL A 195 -26.06 -19.70 3.21
CA VAL A 195 -25.33 -18.88 4.21
C VAL A 195 -23.85 -19.22 4.21
N ALA A 196 -23.51 -20.51 4.23
CA ALA A 196 -22.12 -20.97 4.21
C ALA A 196 -21.39 -20.65 2.89
N ALA A 197 -22.07 -20.73 1.75
CA ALA A 197 -21.50 -20.36 0.45
C ALA A 197 -21.33 -18.84 0.32
N HIS A 198 -22.30 -18.05 0.80
CA HIS A 198 -22.22 -16.60 0.88
C HIS A 198 -21.01 -16.15 1.70
N ALA A 199 -20.78 -16.76 2.87
CA ALA A 199 -19.60 -16.46 3.69
C ALA A 199 -18.29 -16.75 2.96
N ARG A 200 -18.15 -17.94 2.35
CA ARG A 200 -16.95 -18.34 1.58
C ARG A 200 -16.70 -17.46 0.36
N PHE A 201 -17.75 -17.06 -0.34
CA PHE A 201 -17.66 -16.11 -1.45
C PHE A 201 -17.12 -14.76 -0.97
N GLY A 202 -17.70 -14.22 0.10
CA GLY A 202 -17.26 -12.97 0.69
C GLY A 202 -15.80 -13.01 1.14
N GLU A 203 -15.37 -14.13 1.71
CA GLU A 203 -13.99 -14.32 2.19
C GLU A 203 -13.01 -14.41 1.02
N ALA A 204 -13.29 -15.26 0.03
CA ALA A 204 -12.41 -15.46 -1.13
C ALA A 204 -12.18 -14.18 -1.94
N TYR A 205 -13.20 -13.32 -2.04
CA TYR A 205 -13.10 -12.03 -2.74
C TYR A 205 -12.73 -10.85 -1.84
N GLY A 206 -12.52 -11.07 -0.54
CA GLY A 206 -12.16 -10.02 0.42
C GLY A 206 -13.27 -9.01 0.72
N PHE A 207 -14.54 -9.37 0.50
CA PHE A 207 -15.70 -8.53 0.79
C PHE A 207 -16.18 -8.61 2.24
N THR A 208 -15.97 -9.75 2.90
CA THR A 208 -16.31 -9.98 4.33
C THR A 208 -15.09 -9.93 5.23
N THR A 209 -13.90 -9.81 4.65
CA THR A 209 -12.72 -9.40 5.41
C THR A 209 -12.97 -7.96 5.85
N VAL A 210 -13.69 -7.79 6.96
CA VAL A 210 -13.26 -6.81 7.94
C VAL A 210 -11.83 -7.25 8.20
N VAL A 211 -10.89 -6.57 7.56
CA VAL A 211 -9.55 -6.48 8.10
C VAL A 211 -9.83 -5.83 9.45
N LEU A 212 -10.14 -6.65 10.45
CA LEU A 212 -9.59 -6.48 11.77
C LEU A 212 -8.15 -6.27 11.43
N ALA A 213 -7.77 -4.98 11.37
CA ALA A 213 -6.39 -4.61 11.29
C ALA A 213 -5.75 -5.51 12.31
N LYS A 214 -4.95 -6.47 11.85
CA LYS A 214 -3.91 -7.06 12.68
C LYS A 214 -3.36 -5.84 13.39
N GLU A 215 -3.61 -5.73 14.69
CA GLU A 215 -3.11 -4.61 15.45
C GLU A 215 -1.63 -4.48 15.08
N GLY A 216 -1.26 -3.33 14.49
CA GLY A 216 0.14 -3.03 14.17
C GLY A 216 0.52 -2.82 12.70
N GLY A 217 -0.41 -2.86 11.74
CA GLY A 217 -0.11 -2.41 10.37
C GLY A 217 -0.28 -0.89 10.21
N PRO A 218 0.75 -0.08 9.95
CA PRO A 218 0.60 1.36 9.86
C PRO A 218 -0.14 1.80 8.57
N THR A 219 -1.34 2.39 8.72
CA THR A 219 -2.22 2.74 7.59
C THR A 219 -1.96 4.14 7.02
N ASP A 220 -1.69 5.12 7.89
CA ASP A 220 -1.36 6.50 7.49
C ASP A 220 0.08 6.87 7.86
N GLY A 221 0.90 7.15 6.85
CA GLY A 221 2.31 7.53 6.98
C GLY A 221 2.55 9.05 6.92
N ARG A 222 1.47 9.84 6.75
CA ARG A 222 1.56 11.31 6.69
C ARG A 222 2.18 11.91 7.95
N PRO A 223 1.89 11.45 9.19
CA PRO A 223 2.52 12.01 10.38
C PRO A 223 4.04 11.83 10.38
N GLN A 224 4.53 10.62 10.06
CA GLN A 224 5.95 10.29 10.02
C GLN A 224 6.65 11.05 8.89
N TRP A 225 5.98 11.21 7.74
CA TRP A 225 6.48 12.00 6.62
C TRP A 225 6.60 13.49 6.98
N SER A 226 5.54 14.09 7.54
CA SER A 226 5.54 15.49 7.96
C SER A 226 6.59 15.76 9.04
N ALA A 227 6.69 14.88 10.05
CA ALA A 227 7.68 15.00 11.11
C ALA A 227 9.12 14.94 10.58
N ALA A 228 9.43 13.99 9.70
CA ALA A 228 10.75 13.88 9.07
C ALA A 228 11.06 15.10 8.19
N ARG A 229 10.08 15.60 7.44
CA ARG A 229 10.23 16.77 6.57
C ARG A 229 10.45 18.06 7.38
N ASP A 230 9.70 18.27 8.45
CA ASP A 230 9.85 19.46 9.30
C ASP A 230 11.16 19.43 10.10
N ALA A 231 11.57 18.26 10.59
CA ALA A 231 12.86 18.08 11.24
C ALA A 231 14.03 18.31 10.26
N LEU A 232 13.90 17.85 9.01
CA LEU A 232 14.88 18.12 7.95
C LEU A 232 15.01 19.62 7.68
N ARG A 233 13.88 20.34 7.53
CA ARG A 233 13.90 21.80 7.37
C ARG A 233 14.64 22.48 8.52
N SER A 234 14.35 22.05 9.76
CA SER A 234 14.95 22.63 10.95
C SER A 234 16.46 22.40 11.03
N VAL A 235 16.95 21.20 10.71
CA VAL A 235 18.41 20.94 10.75
C VAL A 235 19.16 21.70 9.65
N ILE A 236 18.59 21.81 8.44
CA ILE A 236 19.19 22.59 7.35
C ILE A 236 19.34 24.05 7.79
N GLN A 237 18.26 24.68 8.28
CA GLN A 237 18.31 26.08 8.75
C GLN A 237 19.35 26.30 9.86
N LYS A 238 19.54 25.31 10.74
CA LYS A 238 20.49 25.42 11.86
C LYS A 238 21.93 25.27 11.42
N ILE A 239 22.21 24.38 10.48
CA ILE A 239 23.54 24.26 9.86
C ILE A 239 23.84 25.50 9.02
N GLU A 240 22.85 26.01 8.28
CA GLU A 240 22.97 27.25 7.51
C GLU A 240 23.34 28.44 8.41
N SER A 241 22.61 28.60 9.53
CA SER A 241 22.87 29.67 10.51
C SER A 241 24.20 29.53 11.26
N HIS A 242 24.89 28.39 11.13
CA HIS A 242 26.20 28.17 11.75
C HIS A 242 27.35 28.72 10.91
N ALA A 243 27.15 28.92 9.60
CA ALA A 243 28.16 29.51 8.73
C ALA A 243 28.38 30.97 9.12
N ASP A 244 29.50 31.25 9.79
CA ASP A 244 29.87 32.57 10.29
C ASP A 244 31.34 32.86 9.92
N PRO A 245 31.62 33.88 9.09
CA PRO A 245 32.98 34.19 8.64
C PRO A 245 33.92 34.55 9.80
N GLU A 246 33.39 34.99 10.95
CA GLU A 246 34.17 35.33 12.14
C GLU A 246 34.56 34.08 12.96
N ILE A 247 33.97 32.92 12.67
CA ILE A 247 34.25 31.65 13.35
C ILE A 247 35.06 30.74 12.41
N PRO A 248 36.37 30.52 12.69
CA PRO A 248 37.21 29.68 11.84
C PRO A 248 36.63 28.28 11.63
N GLY A 249 36.57 27.83 10.37
CA GLY A 249 36.11 26.49 9.99
C GLY A 249 34.59 26.28 10.01
N SER A 250 33.80 27.27 10.46
CA SER A 250 32.34 27.16 10.55
C SER A 250 31.67 27.01 9.17
N GLU A 251 32.10 27.81 8.18
CA GLU A 251 31.60 27.78 6.81
C GLU A 251 31.95 26.46 6.12
N ALA A 252 33.18 25.98 6.30
CA ALA A 252 33.63 24.72 5.73
C ALA A 252 32.86 23.54 6.33
N LEU A 253 32.60 23.56 7.64
CA LEU A 253 31.77 22.56 8.31
C LEU A 253 30.32 22.59 7.80
N ALA A 254 29.72 23.78 7.72
CA ALA A 254 28.35 23.94 7.23
C ALA A 254 28.21 23.46 5.77
N ALA A 255 29.13 23.87 4.89
CA ALA A 255 29.18 23.42 3.50
C ALA A 255 29.35 21.90 3.40
N PHE A 256 30.23 21.31 4.22
CA PHE A 256 30.44 19.87 4.23
C PHE A 256 29.21 19.09 4.66
N LEU A 257 28.51 19.54 5.71
CA LEU A 257 27.30 18.89 6.22
C LEU A 257 26.09 19.07 5.28
N LEU A 258 25.97 20.20 4.58
CA LEU A 258 24.86 20.49 3.67
C LEU A 258 25.07 19.95 2.25
N ALA A 259 26.29 19.58 1.86
CA ALA A 259 26.57 19.08 0.52
C ALA A 259 25.64 17.94 0.03
N PRO A 260 25.30 16.90 0.83
CA PRO A 260 24.30 15.90 0.44
C PRO A 260 22.95 16.48 0.00
N TYR A 261 22.50 17.54 0.69
CA TYR A 261 21.25 18.22 0.39
C TYR A 261 21.37 19.02 -0.91
N VAL A 262 22.48 19.75 -1.10
CA VAL A 262 22.75 20.52 -2.31
C VAL A 262 22.85 19.61 -3.54
N GLU A 263 23.53 18.47 -3.42
CA GLU A 263 23.64 17.44 -4.45
C GLU A 263 22.26 16.90 -4.84
N MET A 264 21.46 16.48 -3.85
CA MET A 264 20.08 15.98 -4.04
C MET A 264 19.18 17.02 -4.72
N VAL A 265 19.20 18.28 -4.28
CA VAL A 265 18.41 19.37 -4.91
C VAL A 265 18.85 19.60 -6.35
N GLY A 266 20.16 19.58 -6.61
CA GLY A 266 20.72 19.69 -7.95
C GLY A 266 20.27 18.56 -8.87
N ASP A 267 20.16 17.33 -8.36
CA ASP A 267 19.67 16.19 -9.13
C ASP A 267 18.17 16.24 -9.38
N LEU A 268 17.37 16.71 -8.42
CA LEU A 268 15.93 16.93 -8.60
C LEU A 268 15.61 18.05 -9.62
N ALA A 269 16.47 19.06 -9.72
CA ALA A 269 16.32 20.15 -10.67
C ALA A 269 16.70 19.77 -12.12
N LYS A 270 17.49 18.71 -12.31
CA LYS A 270 17.85 18.24 -13.66
C LYS A 270 16.62 17.59 -14.30
N PRO A 271 16.23 17.98 -15.54
CA PRO A 271 15.16 17.31 -16.24
C PRO A 271 15.56 15.84 -16.43
N ARG A 272 14.76 14.92 -15.87
CA ARG A 272 14.90 13.47 -16.09
C ARG A 272 14.83 13.23 -17.59
N ARG A 273 15.99 13.13 -18.25
CA ARG A 273 16.07 12.63 -19.63
C ARG A 273 15.44 11.25 -19.58
N ARG A 274 14.26 11.12 -20.19
CA ARG A 274 13.62 9.82 -20.41
C ARG A 274 14.69 8.93 -21.01
N ALA A 275 15.06 7.88 -20.27
CA ALA A 275 15.82 6.79 -20.84
C ALA A 275 15.04 6.33 -22.07
N SER A 276 15.58 6.61 -23.25
CA SER A 276 15.06 6.10 -24.50
C SER A 276 14.98 4.59 -24.35
N ALA A 277 13.78 4.05 -24.51
CA ALA A 277 13.55 2.62 -24.56
C ALA A 277 14.59 1.98 -25.49
N THR A 278 15.44 1.13 -24.92
CA THR A 278 16.30 0.24 -25.69
C THR A 278 15.38 -0.56 -26.60
N LYS A 279 15.46 -0.26 -27.90
CA LYS A 279 14.77 -0.99 -28.96
C LYS A 279 15.19 -2.46 -28.84
N PRO A 280 14.26 -3.43 -28.72
CA PRO A 280 14.63 -4.84 -28.74
C PRO A 280 15.32 -5.15 -30.07
N GLU A 281 16.55 -5.62 -29.96
CA GLU A 281 17.35 -6.16 -31.04
C GLU A 281 16.58 -7.31 -31.69
N ALA A 282 16.29 -7.16 -32.98
CA ALA A 282 15.58 -8.17 -33.75
C ALA A 282 16.47 -9.41 -33.88
N VAL A 283 15.99 -10.53 -33.34
CA VAL A 283 16.57 -11.86 -33.56
C VAL A 283 16.58 -12.13 -35.08
N PRO A 284 17.73 -12.50 -35.69
CA PRO A 284 17.74 -12.88 -37.10
C PRO A 284 17.02 -14.22 -37.28
N ALA A 285 16.11 -14.28 -38.25
CA ALA A 285 15.44 -15.51 -38.65
C ALA A 285 16.43 -16.54 -39.24
N PRO A 286 16.20 -17.85 -39.07
CA PRO A 286 17.06 -18.89 -39.60
C PRO A 286 16.99 -18.95 -41.15
N PRO A 287 18.07 -19.39 -41.83
CA PRO A 287 18.15 -19.36 -43.28
C PRO A 287 17.19 -20.36 -43.93
N LEU A 288 16.42 -19.87 -44.90
CA LEU A 288 15.63 -20.65 -45.84
C LEU A 288 16.57 -21.55 -46.66
N GLY A 289 16.43 -22.86 -46.49
CA GLY A 289 17.08 -23.86 -47.32
C GLY A 289 16.67 -23.70 -48.79
N ALA A 290 17.67 -23.49 -49.65
CA ALA A 290 17.52 -23.56 -51.09
C ALA A 290 17.29 -25.02 -51.51
N GLY A 291 16.02 -25.41 -51.63
CA GLY A 291 15.62 -26.59 -52.39
C GLY A 291 15.64 -26.26 -53.87
N GLY A 292 16.71 -26.62 -54.55
CA GLY A 292 16.83 -26.54 -56.01
C GLY A 292 15.98 -27.62 -56.70
N THR A 293 15.15 -27.19 -57.63
CA THR A 293 14.65 -27.95 -58.79
C THR A 293 15.54 -27.62 -60.00
N PRO A 294 15.73 -28.50 -60.99
CA PRO A 294 14.70 -29.31 -61.65
C PRO A 294 14.78 -30.83 -61.44
#